data_AF-K1U557-F1
#
_entry.id   AF-K1U557-F1
#
_cell.length_a   1.000
_cell.length_b   1.000
_cell.length_c   1.000
_cell.angle_alpha   90.00
_cell.angle_beta   90.00
_cell.angle_gamma   90.00
#
_symmetry.space_group_name_H-M   'P 1'
#
loop_
_entity.id
_entity.type
_entity.pdbx_description
1 polymer ?
#
loop_
_entity_poly.entity_id
_entity_poly.type
_entity_poly.pdbx_seq_one_letter_code
_entity_poly.pdbx_strand_id
1 'polypeptide(L)'
;MNLDRIEQQAGHLPAYQIADSVNEALMESANLVITAPPGAGKSTLLPLTILRGMSDQALEGFIHDHLKSQGKILMLEPRRLAARQIAERMAQILGEPVGKTIGYRVRFESKVSNETRIEVLTEGILTRMLVNDATLEGI
;
A
#
# COMPACT_ATOMS: atom_id res chain seq x y z
N MET A 1 -5.93 1.01 12.69
CA MET A 1 -6.44 1.54 11.40
C MET A 1 -7.96 1.57 11.48
N ASN A 2 -8.64 2.63 11.03
CA ASN A 2 -10.09 2.76 11.20
C ASN A 2 -10.83 2.06 10.04
N LEU A 3 -11.29 0.83 10.28
CA LEU A 3 -11.94 -0.05 9.28
C LEU A 3 -13.23 0.55 8.74
N ASP A 4 -14.04 1.13 9.63
CA ASP A 4 -15.32 1.75 9.30
C ASP A 4 -15.16 2.86 8.26
N ARG A 5 -14.02 3.58 8.30
CA ARG A 5 -13.73 4.63 7.31
C ARG A 5 -13.42 4.11 5.93
N ILE A 6 -12.66 3.01 5.81
CA ILE A 6 -12.34 2.43 4.51
C ILE A 6 -13.63 1.98 3.84
N GLU A 7 -14.48 1.27 4.57
CA GLU A 7 -15.78 0.81 4.06
C GLU A 7 -16.70 2.00 3.70
N GLN A 8 -16.81 3.02 4.57
CA GLN A 8 -17.63 4.20 4.30
C GLN A 8 -17.16 5.01 3.08
N GLN A 9 -15.85 5.17 2.88
CA GLN A 9 -15.29 6.03 1.83
C GLN A 9 -15.05 5.29 0.51
N ALA A 10 -14.86 3.97 0.55
CA ALA A 10 -14.39 3.19 -0.59
C ALA A 10 -15.09 1.84 -0.80
N GLY A 11 -16.04 1.45 0.06
CA GLY A 11 -16.77 0.17 -0.04
C GLY A 11 -17.60 0.04 -1.32
N HIS A 12 -17.95 1.15 -1.96
CA HIS A 12 -18.67 1.17 -3.25
C HIS A 12 -17.77 0.89 -4.46
N LEU A 13 -16.44 0.86 -4.30
CA LEU A 13 -15.51 0.65 -5.41
C LEU A 13 -15.47 -0.83 -5.82
N PRO A 14 -15.37 -1.16 -7.11
CA PRO A 14 -15.29 -2.56 -7.57
C PRO A 14 -14.16 -3.36 -6.91
N ALA A 15 -13.02 -2.73 -6.61
CA ALA A 15 -11.91 -3.39 -5.94
C ALA A 15 -12.24 -3.88 -4.51
N TYR A 16 -13.27 -3.32 -3.86
CA TYR A 16 -13.70 -3.77 -2.54
C TYR A 16 -14.19 -5.22 -2.58
N GLN A 17 -14.89 -5.60 -3.65
CA GLN A 17 -15.46 -6.94 -3.82
C GLN A 17 -14.41 -8.06 -3.91
N ILE A 18 -13.17 -7.71 -4.27
CA ILE A 18 -12.07 -8.66 -4.42
C ILE A 18 -11.01 -8.52 -3.33
N ALA A 19 -11.17 -7.58 -2.39
CA ALA A 19 -10.12 -7.23 -1.43
C ALA A 19 -9.73 -8.40 -0.52
N ASP A 20 -10.71 -9.17 -0.06
CA ASP A 20 -10.47 -10.33 0.80
C ASP A 20 -9.75 -11.44 0.03
N SER A 21 -10.22 -11.78 -1.17
CA SER A 21 -9.56 -12.78 -2.02
C SER A 21 -8.14 -12.37 -2.43
N VAL A 22 -7.87 -11.07 -2.61
CA VAL A 22 -6.52 -10.55 -2.85
C VAL A 22 -5.63 -10.78 -1.63
N ASN A 23 -6.13 -10.47 -0.43
CA ASN A 23 -5.39 -10.68 0.81
C ASN A 23 -5.12 -12.17 1.07
N GLU A 24 -6.10 -13.03 0.83
CA GLU A 24 -5.97 -14.49 0.93
C GLU A 24 -4.92 -15.04 -0.04
N ALA A 25 -4.98 -14.65 -1.31
CA ALA A 25 -4.01 -15.10 -2.31
C ALA A 25 -2.57 -14.68 -1.96
N LEU A 26 -2.39 -13.50 -1.35
CA LEU A 26 -1.07 -13.04 -0.88
C LEU A 26 -0.53 -13.81 0.32
N MET A 27 -1.39 -14.49 1.11
CA MET A 27 -0.95 -15.39 2.17
C MET A 27 -0.41 -16.73 1.63
N GLU A 28 -0.92 -17.16 0.47
CA GLU A 28 -0.56 -18.42 -0.16
C GLU A 28 0.59 -18.28 -1.17
N SER A 29 0.74 -17.11 -1.77
CA SER A 29 1.69 -16.86 -2.85
C SER A 29 2.34 -15.48 -2.74
N ALA A 30 3.65 -15.43 -2.97
CA ALA A 30 4.42 -14.19 -2.95
C ALA A 30 4.08 -13.24 -4.12
N ASN A 31 3.41 -13.71 -5.16
CA ASN A 31 3.12 -12.95 -6.37
C ASN A 31 1.64 -13.06 -6.75
N LEU A 32 1.03 -11.93 -7.12
CA LEU A 32 -0.36 -11.85 -7.55
C LEU A 32 -0.50 -10.88 -8.72
N VAL A 33 -1.30 -11.25 -9.72
CA VAL A 33 -1.68 -10.39 -10.84
C VAL A 33 -3.16 -10.04 -10.72
N ILE A 34 -3.46 -8.74 -10.66
CA ILE A 34 -4.83 -8.23 -10.54
C ILE A 34 -5.20 -7.50 -11.82
N THR A 35 -6.32 -7.89 -12.42
CA THR A 35 -6.91 -7.19 -13.57
C THR A 35 -8.19 -6.48 -13.13
N ALA A 36 -8.24 -5.16 -13.30
CA ALA A 36 -9.42 -4.36 -13.00
C ALA A 36 -9.50 -3.12 -13.93
N PRO A 37 -10.70 -2.65 -14.29
CA PRO A 37 -10.87 -1.43 -15.08
C PRO A 37 -10.23 -0.20 -14.40
N PRO A 38 -9.85 0.85 -15.16
CA PRO A 38 -9.51 2.15 -14.59
C PRO A 38 -10.62 2.67 -13.67
N GLY A 39 -10.25 3.32 -12.57
CA GLY A 39 -11.21 3.82 -11.58
C GLY A 39 -11.77 2.76 -10.61
N ALA A 40 -11.44 1.47 -10.78
CA ALA A 40 -11.93 0.40 -9.91
C ALA A 40 -11.45 0.49 -8.45
N GLY A 41 -10.48 1.34 -8.13
CA GLY A 41 -9.90 1.47 -6.78
C GLY A 41 -8.62 0.67 -6.55
N LYS A 42 -8.06 0.02 -7.57
CA LYS A 42 -6.89 -0.87 -7.42
C LYS A 42 -5.67 -0.21 -6.76
N SER A 43 -5.34 1.04 -7.09
CA SER A 43 -4.17 1.73 -6.53
C SER A 43 -4.47 2.47 -5.22
N THR A 44 -5.73 2.55 -4.79
CA THR A 44 -6.15 3.40 -3.65
C THR A 44 -6.85 2.64 -2.54
N LEU A 45 -7.41 1.46 -2.82
CA LEU A 45 -8.12 0.63 -1.86
C LEU A 45 -7.31 -0.62 -1.51
N LEU A 46 -6.84 -1.38 -2.51
CA LEU A 46 -6.13 -2.64 -2.26
C LEU A 46 -4.88 -2.47 -1.40
N PRO A 47 -4.01 -1.44 -1.57
CA PRO A 47 -2.87 -1.26 -0.68
C PRO A 47 -3.27 -1.05 0.79
N LEU A 48 -4.42 -0.40 1.04
CA LEU A 48 -4.95 -0.20 2.39
C LEU A 48 -5.45 -1.52 2.99
N THR A 49 -6.13 -2.36 2.19
CA THR A 49 -6.62 -3.67 2.66
C THR A 49 -5.49 -4.67 2.86
N ILE A 50 -4.42 -4.60 2.04
CA ILE A 50 -3.20 -5.38 2.20
C ILE A 50 -2.47 -4.97 3.48
N LEU A 51 -2.25 -3.66 3.70
CA LEU A 51 -1.60 -3.16 4.92
C LEU A 51 -2.37 -3.56 6.18
N ARG A 52 -3.71 -3.58 6.11
CA ARG A 52 -4.57 -4.10 7.17
C ARG A 52 -4.27 -5.57 7.43
N GLY A 53 -4.30 -6.42 6.40
CA GLY A 53 -4.02 -7.86 6.52
C GLY A 53 -2.66 -8.15 7.14
N MET A 54 -1.64 -7.34 6.84
CA MET A 54 -0.30 -7.42 7.45
C MET A 54 -0.27 -7.01 8.94
N SER A 55 -1.21 -6.17 9.39
CA SER A 55 -1.20 -5.60 10.75
C SER A 55 -2.08 -6.39 11.74
N ASP A 56 -2.87 -7.36 11.25
CA ASP A 56 -3.80 -8.13 12.09
C ASP A 56 -3.07 -9.29 12.78
N GLN A 57 -2.85 -9.17 14.10
CA GLN A 57 -2.18 -10.18 14.93
C GLN A 57 -2.93 -11.53 14.96
N ALA A 58 -4.22 -11.57 14.62
CA ALA A 58 -5.02 -12.80 14.58
C ALA A 58 -4.53 -13.82 13.53
N LEU A 59 -3.69 -13.38 12.59
CA LEU A 59 -3.12 -14.21 11.54
C LEU A 59 -1.71 -14.75 11.90
N GLU A 60 -1.23 -14.57 13.14
CA GLU A 60 0.09 -15.04 13.62
C GLU A 60 0.38 -16.54 13.37
N GLY A 61 -0.66 -17.37 13.21
CA GLY A 61 -0.53 -18.81 12.93
C GLY A 61 -0.62 -19.22 11.45
N PHE A 62 -1.00 -18.32 10.53
CA PHE A 62 -1.31 -18.68 9.13
C PHE A 62 -0.50 -17.91 8.08
N ILE A 63 0.16 -16.82 8.46
CA ILE A 63 0.99 -16.03 7.54
C ILE A 63 2.36 -16.70 7.37
N HIS A 64 2.81 -16.91 6.13
CA HIS A 64 4.21 -17.23 5.83
C HIS A 64 5.15 -16.16 6.42
N ASP A 65 6.35 -16.54 6.85
CA ASP A 65 7.30 -15.61 7.51
C ASP A 65 7.58 -14.30 6.74
N HIS A 66 7.35 -14.26 5.42
CA HIS A 66 7.59 -13.07 4.60
C HIS A 66 6.56 -11.93 4.78
N LEU A 67 5.35 -12.18 5.28
CA LEU A 67 4.33 -11.13 5.54
C LEU A 67 4.22 -10.77 7.04
N LYS A 68 4.98 -11.44 7.92
CA LYS A 68 4.94 -11.24 9.38
C LYS A 68 5.63 -9.95 9.87
N SER A 69 6.23 -9.15 9.00
CA SER A 69 7.03 -8.01 9.43
C SER A 69 6.17 -6.74 9.59
N GLN A 70 6.64 -5.82 10.45
CA GLN A 70 6.21 -4.42 10.46
C GLN A 70 6.64 -3.65 9.18
N GLY A 71 6.70 -4.36 8.05
CA GLY A 71 7.24 -3.92 6.77
C GLY A 71 6.44 -2.78 6.14
N LYS A 72 6.98 -2.24 5.06
CA LYS A 72 6.40 -1.11 4.34
C LYS A 72 5.97 -1.56 2.96
N ILE A 73 4.81 -1.10 2.51
CA ILE A 73 4.39 -1.29 1.13
C ILE A 73 5.03 -0.19 0.28
N LEU A 74 5.94 -0.57 -0.63
CA LEU A 74 6.39 0.32 -1.70
C LEU A 74 5.46 0.17 -2.90
N MET A 75 4.83 1.27 -3.31
CA MET A 75 3.94 1.27 -4.47
C MET A 75 4.54 2.08 -5.61
N LEU A 76 4.90 1.40 -6.69
CA LEU A 76 5.52 2.02 -7.84
C LEU A 76 4.48 2.69 -8.75
N GLU A 77 4.66 3.98 -9.04
CA GLU A 77 3.81 4.75 -9.96
C GLU A 77 4.68 5.50 -10.98
N PRO A 78 4.42 5.38 -12.30
CA PRO A 78 5.32 5.91 -13.34
C PRO A 78 5.32 7.44 -13.44
N ARG A 79 4.33 8.11 -12.85
CA ARG A 79 4.13 9.56 -12.97
C ARG A 79 4.10 10.21 -11.59
N ARG A 80 4.91 11.27 -11.40
CA ARG A 80 4.98 12.02 -10.12
C ARG A 80 3.62 12.52 -9.64
N LEU A 81 2.81 13.07 -10.55
CA LEU A 81 1.47 13.58 -10.20
C LEU A 81 0.55 12.45 -9.74
N ALA A 82 0.59 11.29 -10.40
CA ALA A 82 -0.20 10.13 -10.00
C ALA A 82 0.24 9.61 -8.62
N ALA A 83 1.55 9.50 -8.39
CA ALA A 83 2.10 9.10 -7.10
C ALA A 83 1.57 9.98 -5.95
N ARG A 84 1.64 11.30 -6.13
CA ARG A 84 1.13 12.27 -5.15
C ARG A 84 -0.38 12.13 -4.94
N GLN A 85 -1.16 12.11 -6.02
CA GLN A 85 -2.63 12.03 -5.95
C GLN A 85 -3.11 10.73 -5.31
N ILE A 86 -2.44 9.62 -5.57
CA ILE A 86 -2.80 8.32 -4.98
C ILE A 86 -2.50 8.31 -3.49
N ALA A 87 -1.33 8.80 -3.06
CA ALA A 87 -1.01 8.95 -1.64
C ALA A 87 -1.99 9.89 -0.91
N GLU A 88 -2.32 11.04 -1.53
CA GLU A 88 -3.33 11.98 -1.02
C GLU A 88 -4.71 11.32 -0.89
N ARG A 89 -5.13 10.54 -1.90
CA ARG A 89 -6.42 9.83 -1.87
C ARG A 89 -6.46 8.78 -0.77
N MET A 90 -5.40 7.99 -0.61
CA MET A 90 -5.32 6.98 0.45
C MET A 90 -5.32 7.62 1.85
N ALA A 91 -4.55 8.69 2.05
CA ALA A 91 -4.56 9.45 3.30
C ALA A 91 -5.94 10.05 3.60
N GLN A 92 -6.65 10.55 2.58
CA GLN A 92 -8.03 11.03 2.70
C GLN A 92 -9.01 9.94 3.10
N ILE A 93 -8.90 8.72 2.54
CA ILE A 93 -9.74 7.57 2.92
C ILE A 93 -9.56 7.22 4.40
N LEU A 94 -8.32 7.23 4.89
CA LEU A 94 -8.03 7.05 6.32
C LEU A 94 -8.40 8.29 7.16
N GLY A 95 -8.51 9.44 6.50
CA GLY A 95 -8.72 10.79 7.02
C GLY A 95 -7.65 11.20 8.02
N GLU A 96 -6.39 11.06 7.58
CA GLU A 96 -5.17 11.51 8.21
C GLU A 96 -4.35 12.37 7.22
N PRO A 97 -3.35 13.15 7.67
CA PRO A 97 -2.47 13.86 6.74
C PRO A 97 -1.50 12.91 6.01
N VAL A 98 -1.17 13.25 4.76
CA VAL A 98 -0.06 12.59 4.03
C VAL A 98 1.25 12.79 4.78
N GLY A 99 2.05 11.73 4.85
CA GLY A 99 3.28 11.63 5.63
C GLY A 99 3.09 10.92 6.97
N LYS A 100 1.85 10.63 7.39
CA LYS A 100 1.58 9.72 8.51
C LYS A 100 1.65 8.27 8.03
N THR A 101 0.56 7.49 8.01
CA THR A 101 0.58 6.09 7.56
C THR A 101 0.85 5.99 6.06
N ILE A 102 0.34 6.96 5.29
CA ILE A 102 0.50 7.04 3.84
C ILE A 102 1.41 8.18 3.45
N GLY A 103 2.41 7.93 2.62
CA GLY A 103 3.33 8.93 2.11
C GLY A 103 3.73 8.70 0.67
N TYR A 104 4.56 9.59 0.13
CA TYR A 104 5.14 9.42 -1.20
C TYR A 104 6.56 9.96 -1.30
N ARG A 105 7.30 9.43 -2.29
CA ARG A 105 8.63 9.93 -2.69
C ARG A 105 8.68 10.10 -4.21
N VAL A 106 8.91 11.33 -4.64
CA VAL A 106 9.09 11.65 -6.06
C VAL A 106 10.32 12.53 -6.23
N ARG A 107 10.78 12.70 -7.47
CA ARG A 107 11.91 13.61 -7.73
C ARG A 107 11.56 15.03 -7.25
N PHE A 108 12.39 15.53 -6.34
CA PHE A 108 12.33 16.85 -5.68
C PHE A 108 11.28 17.03 -4.58
N GLU A 109 10.50 16.01 -4.24
CA GLU A 109 9.48 16.12 -3.18
C GLU A 109 9.31 14.79 -2.45
N SER A 110 9.24 14.83 -1.13
CA SER A 110 9.04 13.66 -0.28
C SER A 110 8.15 14.05 0.90
N LYS A 111 7.08 13.29 1.12
CA LYS A 111 6.20 13.43 2.29
C LYS A 111 6.04 12.06 2.94
N VAL A 112 6.96 11.74 3.83
CA VAL A 112 7.07 10.47 4.55
C VAL A 112 7.63 10.75 5.94
N SER A 113 7.34 9.87 6.90
CA SER A 113 7.89 9.90 8.25
C SER A 113 8.25 8.48 8.70
N ASN A 114 8.71 8.34 9.93
CA ASN A 114 8.93 7.03 10.54
C ASN A 114 7.63 6.24 10.75
N GLU A 115 6.47 6.92 10.76
CA GLU A 115 5.15 6.28 10.85
C GLU A 115 4.64 5.77 9.48
N THR A 116 5.30 6.14 8.37
CA THR A 116 4.82 5.78 7.03
C THR A 116 4.99 4.31 6.75
N ARG A 117 3.87 3.68 6.40
CA ARG A 117 3.75 2.25 6.08
C ARG A 117 3.45 1.99 4.60
N ILE A 118 2.85 2.94 3.88
CA ILE A 118 2.73 2.88 2.42
C ILE A 118 3.48 4.07 1.82
N GLU A 119 4.47 3.80 0.99
CA GLU A 119 5.24 4.80 0.27
C GLU A 119 4.97 4.68 -1.24
N VAL A 120 4.22 5.63 -1.79
CA VAL A 120 4.03 5.71 -3.25
C VAL A 120 5.22 6.40 -3.88
N LEU A 121 5.90 5.75 -4.81
CA LEU A 121 7.17 6.24 -5.35
C LEU A 121 7.29 6.08 -6.86
N THR A 122 8.16 6.89 -7.46
CA THR A 122 8.52 6.75 -8.88
C THR A 122 9.68 5.79 -9.09
N GLU A 123 9.81 5.23 -10.29
CA GLU A 123 10.85 4.27 -10.67
C GLU A 123 12.26 4.72 -10.31
N GLY A 124 12.64 5.94 -10.69
CA GLY A 124 13.97 6.46 -10.36
C GLY A 124 14.25 6.61 -8.86
N ILE A 125 13.23 6.63 -8.00
CA ILE A 125 13.41 6.56 -6.53
C ILE A 125 13.66 5.11 -6.12
N LEU A 126 12.84 4.16 -6.59
CA LEU A 126 13.01 2.73 -6.29
C LEU A 126 14.39 2.23 -6.73
N THR A 127 14.81 2.57 -7.96
CA THR A 127 16.13 2.19 -8.48
C THR A 127 17.25 2.68 -7.57
N ARG A 128 17.16 3.91 -7.04
CA ARG A 128 18.16 4.43 -6.11
C ARG A 128 18.13 3.72 -4.76
N MET A 129 16.96 3.36 -4.26
CA MET A 129 16.83 2.56 -3.04
C MET A 129 17.53 1.22 -3.22
N LEU A 130 17.25 0.50 -4.31
CA LEU A 130 17.86 -0.80 -4.63
C LEU A 130 19.38 -0.72 -4.86
N VAL A 131 19.89 0.38 -5.43
CA VAL A 131 21.34 0.60 -5.58
C VAL A 131 22.01 0.79 -4.22
N ASN A 132 21.34 1.45 -3.27
CA ASN A 132 21.87 1.69 -1.94
C ASN A 132 21.78 0.45 -1.05
N ASP A 133 20.67 -0.27 -1.13
CA ASP A 133 20.42 -1.55 -0.45
C ASP A 133 19.51 -2.42 -1.31
N ALA A 134 20.09 -3.48 -1.88
CA ALA A 134 19.37 -4.41 -2.75
C ALA A 134 18.45 -5.36 -1.98
N THR A 135 18.62 -5.49 -0.66
CA THR A 135 17.82 -6.40 0.18
C THR A 135 16.47 -5.79 0.55
N LEU A 136 16.39 -4.45 0.59
CA LEU A 136 15.22 -3.71 1.07
C LEU A 136 14.72 -4.25 2.41
N GLU A 137 15.63 -4.49 3.37
CA GLU A 137 15.27 -5.08 4.65
C GLU A 137 14.22 -4.22 5.38
N GLY A 138 13.16 -4.85 5.89
CA GLY A 138 12.05 -4.16 6.55
C GLY A 138 11.05 -3.48 5.61
N ILE A 139 11.12 -3.77 4.30
CA ILE A 139 10.06 -3.50 3.33
C ILE A 139 9.14 -4.71 3.25
#